data_AF-A0A4R5YG26-F1
#
_entry.id   AF-A0A4R5YG26-F1
#
_cell.length_a   1.000
_cell.length_b   1.000
_cell.length_c   1.000
_cell.angle_alpha   90.00
_cell.angle_beta   90.00
_cell.angle_gamma   90.00
#
_symmetry.space_group_name_H-M   'P 1'
#
loop_
_entity.id
_entity.type
_entity.pdbx_description
1 polymer ?
#
loop_
_entity_poly.entity_id
_entity_poly.type
_entity_poly.pdbx_seq_one_letter_code
_entity_poly.pdbx_strand_id
1 'polypeptide(L)'
;MASERITLQLPEGRELSLSSPNRIVFPEPGITKHELAEYVISVADPFLRANGHRPVSLERFPATVDGESFFSKNPPKGAPEYVDQVMCTYNSGRRHPQVVLNETAAVVWAVQMNTVVFHPWASLAADTDNPVELRIDLDPQPGTDFADAAAVAPVLREVLREAGLESWLKTSGNRGIHLFCPIEPTHEFLDVRHAVIAAGRELERRMPEKVTTNWWKEERGERIFIDFNQANRDRTMAGAYSPRALPGATVATPITWDELADGVDPAAFTVRTVPDRLAAIGDPWQDLQASPGRIDTLLEWWQRDLEAGLGELPFPPEFPKMPGEPPRVQPSRAKKD
;
A
#
# COMPACT_ATOMS: atom_id res chain seq x y z
N MET A 1 -11.88 25.63 26.36
CA MET A 1 -13.25 25.27 25.91
C MET A 1 -13.20 23.85 25.40
N ALA A 2 -14.20 23.00 25.71
CA ALA A 2 -14.25 21.65 25.15
C ALA A 2 -14.34 21.76 23.62
N SER A 3 -13.58 20.94 22.89
CA SER A 3 -13.72 20.86 21.43
C SER A 3 -15.15 20.43 21.11
N GLU A 4 -15.74 21.03 20.08
CA GLU A 4 -17.02 20.57 19.52
C GLU A 4 -16.96 19.07 19.23
N ARG A 5 -18.04 18.35 19.55
CA ARG A 5 -18.16 16.91 19.30
C ARG A 5 -19.51 16.60 18.67
N ILE A 6 -19.50 15.64 17.76
CA ILE A 6 -20.70 15.02 17.20
C ILE A 6 -20.67 13.52 17.49
N THR A 7 -21.82 12.87 17.37
CA THR A 7 -21.95 11.42 17.44
C THR A 7 -22.21 10.88 16.04
N LEU A 8 -21.35 9.97 15.58
CA LEU A 8 -21.50 9.24 14.33
C LEU A 8 -22.22 7.92 14.62
N GLN A 9 -23.18 7.58 13.77
CA GLN A 9 -23.84 6.27 13.76
C GLN A 9 -23.12 5.37 12.77
N LEU A 10 -22.71 4.17 13.22
CA LEU A 10 -21.96 3.22 12.41
C LEU A 10 -22.85 2.05 11.97
N PRO A 11 -22.53 1.35 10.86
CA PRO A 11 -23.34 0.25 10.31
C PRO A 11 -23.66 -0.86 11.31
N GLU A 12 -22.76 -1.13 12.27
CA GLU A 12 -22.94 -2.18 13.29
C GLU A 12 -23.82 -1.74 14.49
N GLY A 13 -24.47 -0.57 14.39
CA GLY A 13 -25.29 0.00 15.47
C GLY A 13 -24.46 0.60 16.61
N ARG A 14 -23.16 0.81 16.40
CA ARG A 14 -22.27 1.49 17.36
C ARG A 14 -22.32 3.00 17.15
N GLU A 15 -22.27 3.74 18.26
CA GLU A 15 -22.03 5.17 18.25
C GLU A 15 -20.56 5.50 18.51
N LEU A 16 -20.01 6.46 17.76
CA LEU A 16 -18.65 6.96 17.97
C LEU A 16 -18.64 8.49 18.05
N SER A 17 -18.02 9.04 19.09
CA SER A 17 -17.91 10.48 19.25
C SER A 17 -16.71 11.06 18.50
N LEU A 18 -16.96 11.90 17.50
CA LEU A 18 -15.94 12.60 16.72
C LEU A 18 -15.74 14.02 17.25
N SER A 19 -14.50 14.40 17.58
CA SER A 19 -14.17 15.75 18.02
C SER A 19 -13.58 16.60 16.90
N SER A 20 -13.81 17.91 16.98
CA SER A 20 -13.38 18.89 15.97
C SER A 20 -13.89 18.51 14.57
N PRO A 21 -15.20 18.24 14.40
CA PRO A 21 -15.76 17.76 13.13
C PRO A 21 -15.50 18.73 11.99
N ASN A 22 -15.56 20.04 12.26
CA ASN A 22 -15.36 21.12 11.30
C ASN A 22 -13.88 21.44 11.01
N ARG A 23 -12.92 20.71 11.60
CA ARG A 23 -11.49 20.90 11.28
C ARG A 23 -11.26 20.50 9.83
N ILE A 24 -10.69 21.42 9.05
CA ILE A 24 -10.26 21.13 7.68
C ILE A 24 -9.07 20.17 7.71
N VAL A 25 -9.19 19.06 6.98
CA VAL A 25 -8.11 18.07 6.80
C VAL A 25 -7.43 18.30 5.46
N PHE A 26 -8.21 18.53 4.39
CA PHE A 26 -7.73 18.85 3.05
C PHE A 26 -8.12 20.29 2.69
N PRO A 27 -7.18 21.25 2.74
CA PRO A 27 -7.51 22.67 2.52
C PRO A 27 -8.05 23.00 1.15
N GLU A 28 -7.46 22.46 0.08
CA GLU A 28 -7.87 22.76 -1.29
C GLU A 28 -9.33 22.37 -1.60
N PRO A 29 -9.79 21.13 -1.36
CA PRO A 29 -11.19 20.77 -1.56
C PRO A 29 -12.09 21.16 -0.36
N GLY A 30 -11.53 21.71 0.71
CA GLY A 30 -12.26 22.08 1.92
C GLY A 30 -12.83 20.89 2.71
N ILE A 31 -12.24 19.70 2.59
CA ILE A 31 -12.76 18.48 3.23
C ILE A 31 -12.48 18.54 4.73
N THR A 32 -13.54 18.38 5.52
CA THR A 32 -13.49 18.39 6.97
C THR A 32 -13.15 17.01 7.54
N LYS A 33 -12.82 16.96 8.84
CA LYS A 33 -12.64 15.70 9.57
C LYS A 33 -13.92 14.88 9.61
N HIS A 34 -15.08 15.55 9.70
CA HIS A 34 -16.37 14.87 9.65
C HIS A 34 -16.60 14.20 8.29
N GLU A 35 -16.39 14.94 7.20
CA GLU A 35 -16.54 14.41 5.84
C GLU A 35 -15.58 13.24 5.58
N LEU A 36 -14.34 13.31 6.07
CA LEU A 36 -13.41 12.18 6.02
C LEU A 36 -13.92 10.96 6.81
N ALA A 37 -14.58 11.18 7.95
CA ALA A 37 -15.20 10.11 8.74
C ALA A 37 -16.38 9.47 7.99
N GLU A 38 -17.24 10.29 7.36
CA GLU A 38 -18.35 9.80 6.52
C GLU A 38 -17.83 8.99 5.32
N TYR A 39 -16.75 9.45 4.69
CA TYR A 39 -16.09 8.70 3.61
C TYR A 39 -15.65 7.31 4.09
N VAL A 40 -14.89 7.20 5.18
CA VAL A 40 -14.42 5.88 5.64
C VAL A 40 -15.56 4.97 6.08
N ILE A 41 -16.68 5.53 6.56
CA ILE A 41 -17.91 4.76 6.84
C ILE A 41 -18.50 4.23 5.53
N SER A 42 -18.58 5.07 4.49
CA SER A 42 -19.18 4.69 3.20
C SER A 42 -18.41 3.58 2.45
N VAL A 43 -17.10 3.48 2.68
CA VAL A 43 -16.23 2.46 2.07
C VAL A 43 -15.79 1.38 3.08
N ALA A 44 -16.38 1.34 4.27
CA ALA A 44 -15.87 0.50 5.37
C ALA A 44 -15.80 -0.98 5.00
N ASP A 45 -16.85 -1.52 4.39
CA ASP A 45 -16.92 -2.93 4.00
C ASP A 45 -15.80 -3.35 3.02
N PRO A 46 -15.64 -2.72 1.83
CA PRO A 46 -14.53 -3.05 0.95
C PRO A 46 -13.16 -2.68 1.52
N PHE A 47 -13.07 -1.60 2.31
CA PHE A 47 -11.83 -1.25 3.01
C PHE A 47 -11.41 -2.36 3.97
N LEU A 48 -12.33 -2.90 4.78
CA LEU A 48 -12.02 -3.96 5.74
C LEU A 48 -11.76 -5.30 5.05
N ARG A 49 -12.44 -5.61 3.93
CA ARG A 49 -12.10 -6.81 3.12
C ARG A 49 -10.65 -6.79 2.64
N ALA A 50 -10.18 -5.64 2.15
CA ALA A 50 -8.82 -5.53 1.61
C ALA A 50 -7.75 -5.34 2.69
N ASN A 51 -8.06 -4.57 3.75
CA ASN A 51 -7.06 -4.07 4.68
C ASN A 51 -7.26 -4.55 6.13
N GLY A 52 -8.42 -5.11 6.46
CA GLY A 52 -8.76 -5.55 7.81
C GLY A 52 -7.96 -6.78 8.24
N HIS A 53 -7.96 -7.06 9.54
CA HIS A 53 -7.23 -8.20 10.13
C HIS A 53 -5.71 -8.16 9.89
N ARG A 54 -5.15 -7.00 9.55
CA ARG A 54 -3.72 -6.79 9.30
C ARG A 54 -3.15 -5.82 10.33
N PRO A 55 -1.89 -5.99 10.77
CA PRO A 55 -1.15 -4.91 11.37
C PRO A 55 -1.16 -3.69 10.44
N VAL A 56 -1.41 -2.50 10.98
CA VAL A 56 -1.49 -1.26 10.18
C VAL A 56 -0.63 -0.16 10.78
N SER A 57 0.14 0.52 9.90
CA SER A 57 0.74 1.81 10.25
C SER A 57 -0.21 2.93 9.84
N LEU A 58 -0.49 3.83 10.77
CA LEU A 58 -1.38 4.96 10.57
C LEU A 58 -0.56 6.22 10.30
N GLU A 59 -0.71 6.85 9.14
CA GLU A 59 -0.12 8.17 8.86
C GLU A 59 -1.09 9.26 9.29
N ARG A 60 -0.65 10.08 10.25
CA ARG A 60 -1.51 11.01 10.99
C ARG A 60 -1.11 12.46 10.75
N PHE A 61 -2.12 13.31 10.61
CA PHE A 61 -2.00 14.73 10.26
C PHE A 61 -2.75 15.58 11.28
N PRO A 62 -2.07 16.03 12.36
CA PRO A 62 -2.70 16.82 13.43
C PRO A 62 -3.39 18.10 12.97
N ALA A 63 -2.82 18.77 11.97
CA ALA A 63 -3.30 20.05 11.45
C ALA A 63 -4.06 19.90 10.13
N THR A 64 -3.37 19.72 9.02
CA THR A 64 -3.91 19.48 7.66
C THR A 64 -2.93 18.56 6.91
N VAL A 65 -3.30 18.08 5.73
CA VAL A 65 -2.40 17.26 4.88
C VAL A 65 -1.17 18.01 4.37
N ASP A 66 -1.21 19.35 4.33
CA ASP A 66 -0.06 20.20 3.95
C ASP A 66 0.94 20.40 5.10
N GLY A 67 0.57 19.98 6.32
CA GLY A 67 1.38 20.11 7.52
C GLY A 67 2.27 18.90 7.79
N GLU A 68 2.86 18.87 8.99
CA GLU A 68 3.67 17.74 9.43
C GLU A 68 2.81 16.48 9.61
N SER A 69 3.33 15.37 9.10
CA SER A 69 2.78 14.03 9.33
C SER A 69 3.66 13.21 10.26
N PHE A 70 3.09 12.18 10.88
CA PHE A 70 3.86 11.17 11.57
C PHE A 70 3.19 9.80 11.47
N PHE A 71 4.01 8.75 11.53
CA PHE A 71 3.54 7.37 11.56
C PHE A 71 3.30 6.90 12.99
N SER A 72 2.13 6.30 13.21
CA SER A 72 1.73 5.69 14.48
C SER A 72 1.43 4.21 14.25
N LYS A 73 2.20 3.35 14.92
CA LYS A 73 2.06 1.89 14.83
C LYS A 73 1.42 1.33 16.10
N ASN A 74 1.96 1.73 17.25
CA ASN A 74 1.50 1.25 18.55
C ASN A 74 0.15 1.89 18.92
N PRO A 75 -0.82 1.11 19.43
CA PRO A 75 -2.03 1.68 20.01
C PRO A 75 -1.68 2.54 21.24
N PRO A 76 -2.29 3.73 21.40
CA PRO A 76 -2.10 4.55 22.58
C PRO A 76 -2.71 3.90 23.82
N LYS A 77 -2.22 4.27 25.01
CA LYS A 77 -2.88 3.90 26.27
C LYS A 77 -4.32 4.39 26.27
N GLY A 78 -5.27 3.51 26.60
CA GLY A 78 -6.71 3.84 26.59
C GLY A 78 -7.35 3.80 25.20
N ALA A 79 -6.72 3.14 24.23
CA ALA A 79 -7.42 2.76 23.00
C ALA A 79 -8.71 1.98 23.36
N PRO A 80 -9.82 2.20 22.63
CA PRO A 80 -11.07 1.47 22.87
C PRO A 80 -10.90 -0.05 22.72
N GLU A 81 -11.72 -0.83 23.41
CA GLU A 81 -11.65 -2.31 23.40
C GLU A 81 -11.82 -2.92 22.01
N TYR A 82 -12.49 -2.23 21.09
CA TYR A 82 -12.68 -2.66 19.70
C TYR A 82 -11.49 -2.34 18.77
N VAL A 83 -10.42 -1.74 19.30
CA VAL A 83 -9.17 -1.52 18.57
C VAL A 83 -8.18 -2.60 18.98
N ASP A 84 -8.10 -3.63 18.16
CA ASP A 84 -7.21 -4.77 18.39
C ASP A 84 -5.73 -4.41 18.19
N GLN A 85 -4.87 -5.30 18.67
CA GLN A 85 -3.43 -5.21 18.47
C GLN A 85 -2.77 -6.57 18.34
N VAL A 86 -1.63 -6.60 17.65
CA VAL A 86 -0.79 -7.81 17.49
C VAL A 86 0.69 -7.47 17.70
N MET A 87 1.45 -8.40 18.24
CA MET A 87 2.88 -8.23 18.46
C MET A 87 3.65 -8.48 17.16
N CYS A 88 4.18 -7.42 16.55
CA CYS A 88 4.98 -7.54 15.32
C CYS A 88 6.47 -7.56 15.63
N THR A 89 7.21 -8.42 14.94
CA THR A 89 8.67 -8.39 14.88
C THR A 89 9.11 -7.51 13.71
N TYR A 90 10.10 -6.65 13.92
CA TYR A 90 10.65 -5.74 12.90
C TYR A 90 11.98 -6.26 12.37
N ASN A 91 12.48 -5.67 11.27
CA ASN A 91 13.76 -6.05 10.65
C ASN A 91 14.97 -5.95 11.59
N SER A 92 14.86 -5.13 12.65
CA SER A 92 15.87 -5.02 13.70
C SER A 92 15.82 -6.15 14.75
N GLY A 93 14.87 -7.08 14.65
CA GLY A 93 14.55 -8.09 15.67
C GLY A 93 13.74 -7.57 16.86
N ARG A 94 13.53 -6.24 16.96
CA ARG A 94 12.67 -5.65 18.00
C ARG A 94 11.22 -6.09 17.81
N ARG A 95 10.46 -6.12 18.89
CA ARG A 95 9.04 -6.47 18.90
C ARG A 95 8.22 -5.36 19.53
N HIS A 96 7.17 -4.91 18.84
CA HIS A 96 6.23 -3.91 19.37
C HIS A 96 4.79 -4.23 18.94
N PRO A 97 3.79 -3.93 19.78
CA PRO A 97 2.40 -4.09 19.38
C PRO A 97 2.06 -3.11 18.26
N GLN A 98 1.32 -3.56 17.25
CA GLN A 98 0.73 -2.70 16.23
C GLN A 98 -0.79 -2.79 16.26
N VAL A 99 -1.46 -1.69 15.91
CA VAL A 99 -2.92 -1.63 15.74
C VAL A 99 -3.37 -2.61 14.66
N VAL A 100 -4.53 -3.25 14.88
CA VAL A 100 -5.26 -4.06 13.91
C VAL A 100 -6.69 -3.50 13.81
N LEU A 101 -7.19 -3.32 12.59
CA LEU A 101 -8.54 -2.80 12.34
C LEU A 101 -9.43 -3.95 11.87
N ASN A 102 -10.47 -4.27 12.65
CA ASN A 102 -11.35 -5.42 12.39
C ASN A 102 -12.82 -5.03 12.19
N GLU A 103 -13.20 -3.79 12.49
CA GLU A 103 -14.56 -3.29 12.34
C GLU A 103 -14.56 -1.79 11.97
N THR A 104 -15.68 -1.29 11.45
CA THR A 104 -15.82 0.11 10.98
C THR A 104 -15.46 1.11 12.08
N ALA A 105 -15.85 0.82 13.32
CA ALA A 105 -15.54 1.66 14.47
C ALA A 105 -14.05 1.86 14.71
N ALA A 106 -13.23 0.84 14.45
CA ALA A 106 -11.78 0.95 14.58
C ALA A 106 -11.19 1.86 13.49
N VAL A 107 -11.71 1.78 12.26
CA VAL A 107 -11.30 2.65 11.14
C VAL A 107 -11.68 4.11 11.42
N VAL A 108 -12.92 4.36 11.85
CA VAL A 108 -13.38 5.71 12.22
C VAL A 108 -12.63 6.24 13.44
N TRP A 109 -12.29 5.38 14.42
CA TRP A 109 -11.43 5.76 15.53
C TRP A 109 -10.05 6.23 15.05
N ALA A 110 -9.46 5.56 14.06
CA ALA A 110 -8.19 5.99 13.48
C ALA A 110 -8.32 7.40 12.83
N VAL A 111 -9.44 7.69 12.14
CA VAL A 111 -9.74 9.04 11.63
C VAL A 111 -9.94 10.05 12.77
N GLN A 112 -10.60 9.67 13.86
CA GLN A 112 -10.68 10.48 15.09
C GLN A 112 -9.29 10.80 15.64
N MET A 113 -8.33 9.89 15.49
CA MET A 113 -6.92 10.09 15.82
C MET A 113 -6.14 10.89 14.77
N ASN A 114 -6.82 11.47 13.77
CA ASN A 114 -6.29 12.24 12.65
C ASN A 114 -5.50 11.42 11.63
N THR A 115 -5.80 10.12 11.50
CA THR A 115 -5.25 9.29 10.42
C THR A 115 -5.87 9.71 9.09
N VAL A 116 -5.04 9.82 8.06
CA VAL A 116 -5.48 10.04 6.68
C VAL A 116 -5.10 8.86 5.79
N VAL A 117 -3.87 8.34 5.94
CA VAL A 117 -3.36 7.24 5.12
C VAL A 117 -3.16 5.99 5.98
N PHE A 118 -3.66 4.86 5.48
CA PHE A 118 -3.58 3.55 6.13
C PHE A 118 -2.60 2.66 5.38
N HIS A 119 -1.64 2.10 6.09
CA HIS A 119 -0.60 1.24 5.51
C HIS A 119 -0.64 -0.16 6.13
N PRO A 120 -1.54 -1.04 5.63
CA PRO A 120 -1.66 -2.40 6.14
C PRO A 120 -0.50 -3.27 5.66
N TRP A 121 -0.09 -4.21 6.51
CA TRP A 121 0.93 -5.21 6.17
C TRP A 121 0.42 -6.20 5.10
N ALA A 122 1.34 -6.86 4.41
CA ALA A 122 1.01 -7.93 3.45
C ALA A 122 0.61 -9.25 4.14
N SER A 123 0.97 -9.41 5.41
CA SER A 123 0.57 -10.52 6.27
C SER A 123 -0.65 -10.16 7.14
N LEU A 124 -1.31 -11.20 7.69
CA LEU A 124 -2.43 -11.04 8.61
C LEU A 124 -1.93 -10.93 10.05
N ALA A 125 -2.79 -10.49 10.97
CA ALA A 125 -2.49 -10.48 12.39
C ALA A 125 -2.40 -11.90 12.98
N ALA A 126 -3.07 -12.88 12.37
CA ALA A 126 -3.02 -14.29 12.79
C ALA A 126 -1.65 -14.92 12.52
N ASP A 127 -0.97 -14.48 11.47
CA ASP A 127 0.40 -14.85 11.14
C ASP A 127 1.10 -13.65 10.52
N THR A 128 1.86 -12.93 11.34
CA THR A 128 2.50 -11.67 10.91
C THR A 128 3.76 -11.87 10.08
N ASP A 129 4.29 -13.10 9.99
CA ASP A 129 5.58 -13.36 9.36
C ASP A 129 5.44 -13.85 7.92
N ASN A 130 4.33 -14.51 7.59
CA ASN A 130 4.05 -15.04 6.26
C ASN A 130 3.00 -14.18 5.53
N PRO A 131 3.38 -13.44 4.46
CA PRO A 131 2.44 -12.66 3.67
C PRO A 131 1.35 -13.51 3.00
N VAL A 132 0.15 -12.96 2.93
CA VAL A 132 -0.97 -13.52 2.13
C VAL A 132 -1.12 -12.81 0.79
N GLU A 133 -0.25 -11.85 0.51
CA GLU A 133 -0.25 -11.05 -0.72
C GLU A 133 1.18 -10.83 -1.21
N LEU A 134 1.42 -11.11 -2.49
CA LEU A 134 2.55 -10.57 -3.23
C LEU A 134 2.14 -9.21 -3.80
N ARG A 135 2.93 -8.17 -3.52
CA ARG A 135 2.63 -6.78 -3.92
C ARG A 135 3.76 -6.23 -4.78
N ILE A 136 3.43 -5.69 -5.94
CA ILE A 136 4.40 -5.05 -6.86
C ILE A 136 3.97 -3.60 -7.10
N ASP A 137 4.92 -2.69 -6.89
CA ASP A 137 4.75 -1.25 -7.09
C ASP A 137 5.40 -0.82 -8.40
N LEU A 138 4.59 -0.34 -9.34
CA LEU A 138 5.03 0.29 -10.58
C LEU A 138 5.16 1.80 -10.32
N ASP A 139 6.38 2.26 -10.04
CA ASP A 139 6.69 3.64 -9.65
C ASP A 139 7.28 4.46 -10.81
N PRO A 140 6.53 5.43 -11.38
CA PRO A 140 7.04 6.32 -12.42
C PRO A 140 8.18 7.21 -11.90
N GLN A 141 9.33 7.13 -12.55
CA GLN A 141 10.48 7.99 -12.27
C GLN A 141 10.34 9.35 -13.00
N PRO A 142 11.16 10.36 -12.66
CA PRO A 142 11.15 11.62 -13.40
C PRO A 142 11.25 11.40 -14.92
N GLY A 143 10.37 12.06 -15.68
CA GLY A 143 10.22 11.84 -17.13
C GLY A 143 9.14 10.82 -17.52
N THR A 144 8.58 10.08 -16.55
CA THR A 144 7.46 9.15 -16.76
C THR A 144 6.27 9.47 -15.85
N ASP A 145 5.10 8.96 -16.21
CA ASP A 145 3.85 9.20 -15.47
C ASP A 145 2.97 7.94 -15.32
N PHE A 146 1.71 8.16 -14.94
CA PHE A 146 0.73 7.08 -14.77
C PHE A 146 0.46 6.33 -16.08
N ALA A 147 0.44 7.00 -17.22
CA ALA A 147 0.19 6.36 -18.51
C ALA A 147 1.33 5.40 -18.87
N ASP A 148 2.57 5.75 -18.53
CA ASP A 148 3.72 4.84 -18.69
C ASP A 148 3.57 3.59 -17.81
N ALA A 149 3.15 3.75 -16.54
CA ALA A 149 2.88 2.62 -15.65
C ALA A 149 1.70 1.77 -16.16
N ALA A 150 0.65 2.40 -16.68
CA ALA A 150 -0.52 1.74 -17.26
C ALA A 150 -0.14 0.94 -18.51
N ALA A 151 0.82 1.41 -19.32
CA ALA A 151 1.34 0.68 -20.47
C ALA A 151 2.21 -0.54 -20.09
N VAL A 152 2.80 -0.54 -18.89
CA VAL A 152 3.63 -1.64 -18.37
C VAL A 152 2.79 -2.71 -17.66
N ALA A 153 1.73 -2.32 -16.96
CA ALA A 153 0.94 -3.20 -16.10
C ALA A 153 0.37 -4.47 -16.81
N PRO A 154 -0.11 -4.42 -18.07
CA PRO A 154 -0.57 -5.61 -18.78
C PRO A 154 0.53 -6.66 -19.00
N VAL A 155 1.76 -6.24 -19.27
CA VAL A 155 2.89 -7.17 -19.45
C VAL A 155 3.30 -7.78 -18.11
N LEU A 156 3.24 -7.00 -17.02
CA LEU A 156 3.43 -7.57 -15.68
C LEU A 156 2.33 -8.58 -15.33
N ARG A 157 1.07 -8.35 -15.74
CA ARG A 157 -0.01 -9.33 -15.60
C ARG A 157 0.31 -10.64 -16.30
N GLU A 158 0.83 -10.58 -17.52
CA GLU A 158 1.26 -11.78 -18.27
C GLU A 158 2.40 -12.52 -17.56
N VAL A 159 3.42 -11.79 -17.09
CA VAL A 159 4.53 -12.37 -16.31
C VAL A 159 4.01 -13.10 -15.06
N LEU A 160 3.10 -12.48 -14.32
CA LEU A 160 2.52 -13.08 -13.11
C LEU A 160 1.65 -14.31 -13.42
N ARG A 161 0.88 -14.27 -14.52
CA ARG A 161 0.07 -15.40 -14.98
C ARG A 161 0.90 -16.59 -15.43
N GLU A 162 2.02 -16.35 -16.12
CA GLU A 162 2.97 -17.41 -16.47
C GLU A 162 3.59 -18.06 -15.22
N ALA A 163 3.69 -17.32 -14.12
CA ALA A 163 4.08 -17.86 -12.81
C ALA A 163 2.91 -18.47 -12.02
N GLY A 164 1.72 -18.58 -12.61
CA GLY A 164 0.54 -19.19 -11.97
C GLY A 164 -0.21 -18.26 -11.00
N LEU A 165 0.03 -16.95 -11.05
CA LEU A 165 -0.62 -15.97 -10.18
C LEU A 165 -1.62 -15.11 -10.98
N GLU A 166 -2.86 -14.97 -10.48
CA GLU A 166 -3.77 -13.93 -10.97
C GLU A 166 -3.53 -12.64 -10.19
N SER A 167 -3.37 -11.55 -10.93
CA SER A 167 -3.13 -10.23 -10.35
C SER A 167 -4.34 -9.32 -10.44
N TRP A 168 -4.52 -8.57 -9.38
CA TRP A 168 -5.51 -7.51 -9.19
C TRP A 168 -4.77 -6.19 -9.08
N LEU A 169 -5.41 -5.09 -9.44
CA LEU A 169 -4.73 -3.79 -9.44
C LEU A 169 -5.53 -2.69 -8.75
N LYS A 170 -4.80 -1.68 -8.33
CA LYS A 170 -5.34 -0.41 -7.89
C LYS A 170 -4.46 0.73 -8.33
N THR A 171 -5.05 1.91 -8.50
CA THR A 171 -4.25 3.13 -8.54
C THR A 171 -3.57 3.31 -7.17
N SER A 172 -2.36 3.87 -7.16
CA SER A 172 -1.73 4.25 -5.89
C SER A 172 -2.46 5.43 -5.23
N GLY A 173 -3.27 6.17 -5.98
CA GLY A 173 -3.78 7.50 -5.61
C GLY A 173 -2.74 8.61 -5.75
N ASN A 174 -1.55 8.31 -6.24
CA ASN A 174 -0.52 9.29 -6.64
C ASN A 174 -0.20 9.05 -8.14
N ARG A 175 1.06 8.73 -8.48
CA ARG A 175 1.48 8.55 -9.88
C ARG A 175 1.56 7.09 -10.34
N GLY A 176 1.72 6.14 -9.41
CA GLY A 176 1.97 4.72 -9.73
C GLY A 176 0.72 3.83 -9.71
N ILE A 177 0.93 2.57 -10.08
CA ILE A 177 -0.05 1.47 -10.04
C ILE A 177 0.51 0.37 -9.14
N HIS A 178 -0.33 -0.20 -8.28
CA HIS A 178 0.08 -1.37 -7.52
C HIS A 178 -0.67 -2.61 -8.01
N LEU A 179 0.07 -3.70 -8.22
CA LEU A 179 -0.48 -5.02 -8.50
C LEU A 179 -0.38 -5.90 -7.26
N PHE A 180 -1.42 -6.67 -7.02
CA PHE A 180 -1.60 -7.56 -5.87
C PHE A 180 -1.94 -8.95 -6.37
N CYS A 181 -1.23 -9.97 -5.89
CA CYS A 181 -1.61 -11.36 -6.08
C CYS A 181 -1.90 -11.98 -4.70
N PRO A 182 -3.08 -12.58 -4.46
CA PRO A 182 -3.28 -13.41 -3.26
C PRO A 182 -2.33 -14.61 -3.32
N ILE A 183 -1.66 -14.92 -2.21
CA ILE A 183 -0.72 -16.05 -2.12
C ILE A 183 -0.97 -16.87 -0.86
N GLU A 184 -0.64 -18.17 -0.91
CA GLU A 184 -0.59 -19.01 0.28
C GLU A 184 0.47 -18.47 1.26
N PRO A 185 0.15 -18.32 2.57
CA PRO A 185 1.09 -17.81 3.56
C PRO A 185 2.08 -18.90 4.02
N THR A 186 2.87 -19.42 3.08
CA THR A 186 3.83 -20.51 3.33
C THR A 186 5.29 -20.03 3.34
N HIS A 187 5.52 -18.76 3.06
CA HIS A 187 6.85 -18.17 2.90
C HIS A 187 6.94 -16.84 3.65
N GLU A 188 8.11 -16.55 4.22
CA GLU A 188 8.36 -15.28 4.89
C GLU A 188 8.60 -14.14 3.88
N PHE A 189 8.55 -12.89 4.36
CA PHE A 189 8.77 -11.68 3.55
C PHE A 189 10.03 -11.71 2.67
N LEU A 190 11.12 -12.35 3.09
CA LEU A 190 12.35 -12.40 2.30
C LEU A 190 12.16 -13.20 1.01
N ASP A 191 11.55 -14.37 1.09
CA ASP A 191 11.25 -15.22 -0.07
C ASP A 191 10.23 -14.53 -0.99
N VAL A 192 9.19 -13.90 -0.41
CA VAL A 192 8.22 -13.11 -1.18
C VAL A 192 8.91 -11.96 -1.91
N ARG A 193 9.89 -11.29 -1.29
CA ARG A 193 10.71 -10.27 -1.95
C ARG A 193 11.53 -10.85 -3.09
N HIS A 194 12.15 -12.02 -2.93
CA HIS A 194 12.87 -12.69 -4.02
C HIS A 194 11.95 -13.01 -5.20
N ALA A 195 10.73 -13.45 -4.93
CA ALA A 195 9.71 -13.64 -5.96
C ALA A 195 9.37 -12.34 -6.70
N VAL A 196 9.24 -11.21 -5.99
CA VAL A 196 9.03 -9.88 -6.60
C VAL A 196 10.23 -9.44 -7.45
N ILE A 197 11.46 -9.71 -7.00
CA ILE A 197 12.68 -9.42 -7.77
C ILE A 197 12.69 -10.23 -9.08
N ALA A 198 12.39 -11.53 -9.01
CA ALA A 198 12.33 -12.38 -10.18
C ALA A 198 11.29 -11.91 -11.20
N ALA A 199 10.08 -11.55 -10.74
CA ALA A 199 9.04 -10.96 -11.58
C ALA A 199 9.49 -9.62 -12.19
N GLY A 200 10.12 -8.75 -11.40
CA GLY A 200 10.64 -7.46 -11.85
C GLY A 200 11.73 -7.59 -12.92
N ARG A 201 12.67 -8.52 -12.75
CA ARG A 201 13.71 -8.81 -13.74
C ARG A 201 13.14 -9.39 -15.02
N GLU A 202 12.13 -10.25 -14.90
CA GLU A 202 11.47 -10.82 -16.07
C GLU A 202 10.75 -9.74 -16.87
N LEU A 203 10.06 -8.83 -16.19
CA LEU A 203 9.44 -7.67 -16.83
C LEU A 203 10.48 -6.74 -17.46
N GLU A 204 11.58 -6.44 -16.77
CA GLU A 204 12.68 -5.63 -17.30
C GLU A 204 13.31 -6.27 -18.54
N ARG A 205 13.48 -7.60 -18.59
CA ARG A 205 13.94 -8.31 -19.79
C ARG A 205 12.99 -8.16 -20.98
N ARG A 206 11.68 -8.14 -20.73
CA ARG A 206 10.65 -7.97 -21.79
C ARG A 206 10.50 -6.52 -22.24
N MET A 207 10.75 -5.57 -21.34
CA MET A 207 10.53 -4.13 -21.57
C MET A 207 11.73 -3.28 -21.12
N PRO A 208 12.96 -3.53 -21.61
CA PRO A 208 14.18 -2.91 -21.05
C PRO A 208 14.25 -1.39 -21.25
N GLU A 209 13.52 -0.86 -22.23
CA GLU A 209 13.43 0.59 -22.46
C GLU A 209 12.38 1.29 -21.61
N LYS A 210 11.49 0.54 -20.95
CA LYS A 210 10.36 1.10 -20.17
C LYS A 210 10.40 0.74 -18.69
N VAL A 211 11.13 -0.31 -18.31
CA VAL A 211 11.13 -0.85 -16.94
C VAL A 211 12.56 -0.97 -16.45
N THR A 212 12.76 -0.74 -15.15
CA THR A 212 14.05 -0.95 -14.51
C THR A 212 13.93 -1.52 -13.10
N THR A 213 14.88 -2.38 -12.71
CA THR A 213 15.10 -2.81 -11.32
C THR A 213 16.33 -2.17 -10.68
N ASN A 214 16.93 -1.16 -11.33
CA ASN A 214 18.11 -0.47 -10.82
C ASN A 214 17.79 0.31 -9.54
N TRP A 215 18.52 -0.01 -8.47
CA TRP A 215 18.31 0.61 -7.16
C TRP A 215 18.68 2.10 -7.17
N TRP A 216 19.77 2.47 -7.83
CA TRP A 216 20.29 3.83 -7.89
C TRP A 216 19.46 4.72 -8.80
N LYS A 217 18.99 5.87 -8.29
CA LYS A 217 18.06 6.75 -9.02
C LYS A 217 18.66 7.26 -10.34
N GLU A 218 19.95 7.53 -10.34
CA GLU A 218 20.73 7.96 -11.48
C GLU A 218 20.82 6.91 -12.61
N GLU A 219 20.60 5.63 -12.30
CA GLU A 219 20.65 4.52 -13.26
C GLU A 219 19.26 4.13 -13.79
N ARG A 220 18.19 4.74 -13.26
CA ARG A 220 16.82 4.39 -13.66
C ARG A 220 16.45 4.96 -15.03
N GLY A 221 16.89 6.20 -15.30
CA GLY A 221 16.45 6.96 -16.48
C GLY A 221 14.94 7.24 -16.46
N GLU A 222 14.38 7.48 -17.64
CA GLU A 222 12.94 7.70 -17.85
C GLU A 222 12.22 6.36 -18.00
N ARG A 223 12.21 5.56 -16.92
CA ARG A 223 11.60 4.23 -16.87
C ARG A 223 10.72 4.06 -15.64
N ILE A 224 9.81 3.09 -15.70
CA ILE A 224 9.06 2.61 -14.56
C ILE A 224 9.98 1.77 -13.67
N PHE A 225 10.14 2.20 -12.42
CA PHE A 225 10.90 1.45 -11.43
C PHE A 225 10.01 0.41 -10.76
N ILE A 226 10.48 -0.83 -10.70
CA ILE A 226 9.83 -1.88 -9.89
C ILE A 226 10.40 -1.76 -8.48
N ASP A 227 9.63 -1.19 -7.55
CA ASP A 227 10.08 -1.06 -6.16
C ASP A 227 9.93 -2.40 -5.41
N PHE A 228 10.84 -3.32 -5.70
CA PHE A 228 10.95 -4.62 -5.05
C PHE A 228 11.15 -4.51 -3.54
N ASN A 229 11.62 -3.37 -3.04
CA ASN A 229 11.80 -3.17 -1.61
C ASN A 229 10.49 -2.88 -0.87
N GLN A 230 9.37 -2.65 -1.57
CA GLN A 230 8.04 -2.63 -0.97
C GLN A 230 7.56 -4.01 -0.51
N ALA A 231 8.16 -5.09 -1.02
CA ALA A 231 7.89 -6.46 -0.57
C ALA A 231 8.57 -6.80 0.76
N ASN A 232 9.44 -5.92 1.27
CA ASN A 232 10.00 -6.13 2.60
C ASN A 232 8.95 -5.97 3.70
N ARG A 233 9.25 -6.60 4.83
CA ARG A 233 8.53 -6.38 6.09
C ARG A 233 8.58 -4.91 6.51
N ASP A 234 7.47 -4.43 7.09
CA ASP A 234 7.32 -3.10 7.67
C ASP A 234 7.48 -1.93 6.67
N ARG A 235 7.11 -2.15 5.41
CA ARG A 235 7.09 -1.11 4.37
C ARG A 235 5.74 -0.46 4.23
N THR A 236 5.75 0.83 3.93
CA THR A 236 4.54 1.62 3.77
C THR A 236 4.01 1.51 2.35
N MET A 237 2.79 0.98 2.23
CA MET A 237 2.02 0.99 0.99
C MET A 237 0.58 1.38 1.35
N ALA A 238 0.05 2.43 0.71
CA ALA A 238 -1.32 2.84 0.97
C ALA A 238 -2.29 1.70 0.60
N GLY A 239 -3.12 1.29 1.57
CA GLY A 239 -4.12 0.25 1.40
C GLY A 239 -5.21 0.62 0.40
N ALA A 240 -5.97 -0.36 -0.08
CA ALA A 240 -7.11 -0.08 -0.95
C ALA A 240 -8.14 0.80 -0.23
N TYR A 241 -8.75 1.75 -0.94
CA TYR A 241 -9.67 2.76 -0.40
C TYR A 241 -9.07 3.72 0.64
N SER A 242 -7.76 3.63 0.92
CA SER A 242 -7.09 4.63 1.73
C SER A 242 -7.00 5.96 0.97
N PRO A 243 -7.40 7.08 1.57
CA PRO A 243 -7.04 8.40 1.08
C PRO A 243 -5.52 8.56 1.01
N ARG A 244 -5.07 9.48 0.18
CA ARG A 244 -3.69 9.96 0.10
C ARG A 244 -3.65 11.39 0.63
N ALA A 245 -2.58 11.72 1.35
CA ALA A 245 -2.30 13.08 1.80
C ALA A 245 -1.77 13.95 0.64
N LEU A 246 -2.62 14.13 -0.36
CA LEU A 246 -2.39 14.99 -1.52
C LEU A 246 -3.46 16.09 -1.56
N PRO A 247 -3.18 17.24 -2.19
CA PRO A 247 -4.11 18.37 -2.18
C PRO A 247 -5.51 18.01 -2.69
N GLY A 248 -5.61 17.18 -3.74
CA GLY A 248 -6.88 16.72 -4.31
C GLY A 248 -7.63 15.63 -3.50
N ALA A 249 -7.14 15.22 -2.33
CA ALA A 249 -7.74 14.14 -1.53
C ALA A 249 -8.01 12.84 -2.31
N THR A 250 -7.05 12.46 -3.15
CA THR A 250 -7.14 11.27 -3.99
C THR A 250 -7.13 9.99 -3.15
N VAL A 251 -7.59 8.90 -3.74
CA VAL A 251 -7.76 7.60 -3.07
C VAL A 251 -6.99 6.52 -3.83
N ALA A 252 -6.31 5.64 -3.08
CA ALA A 252 -5.71 4.42 -3.63
C ALA A 252 -6.82 3.42 -4.00
N THR A 253 -7.27 3.42 -5.25
CA THR A 253 -8.58 2.88 -5.61
C THR A 253 -8.46 1.59 -6.42
N PRO A 254 -9.05 0.47 -5.97
CA PRO A 254 -9.23 -0.72 -6.80
C PRO A 254 -9.94 -0.42 -8.12
N ILE A 255 -9.36 -0.92 -9.21
CA ILE A 255 -9.89 -0.80 -10.57
C ILE A 255 -9.82 -2.14 -11.26
N THR A 256 -10.64 -2.30 -12.29
CA THR A 256 -10.61 -3.45 -13.19
C THR A 256 -9.50 -3.27 -14.25
N TRP A 257 -9.13 -4.38 -14.89
CA TRP A 257 -8.22 -4.36 -16.02
C TRP A 257 -8.81 -3.62 -17.24
N ASP A 258 -10.13 -3.68 -17.41
CA ASP A 258 -10.83 -2.98 -18.50
C ASP A 258 -10.81 -1.46 -18.27
N GLU A 259 -11.04 -0.99 -17.03
CA GLU A 259 -10.90 0.43 -16.68
C GLU A 259 -9.47 0.96 -16.95
N LEU A 260 -8.45 0.14 -16.69
CA LEU A 260 -7.07 0.53 -17.03
C LEU A 260 -6.89 0.67 -18.54
N ALA A 261 -7.41 -0.27 -19.32
CA ALA A 261 -7.34 -0.25 -20.79
C ALA A 261 -8.10 0.93 -21.40
N ASP A 262 -9.20 1.33 -20.78
CA ASP A 262 -10.03 2.48 -21.18
C ASP A 262 -9.41 3.85 -20.83
N GLY A 263 -8.28 3.88 -20.12
CA GLY A 263 -7.53 5.11 -19.85
C GLY A 263 -8.01 5.87 -18.61
N VAL A 264 -8.22 5.15 -17.50
CA VAL A 264 -8.60 5.74 -16.21
C VAL A 264 -7.66 6.87 -15.75
N ASP A 265 -8.24 7.96 -15.24
CA ASP A 265 -7.50 9.04 -14.59
C ASP A 265 -7.46 8.81 -13.07
N PRO A 266 -6.27 8.56 -12.46
CA PRO A 266 -6.16 8.37 -11.02
C PRO A 266 -6.59 9.59 -10.19
N ALA A 267 -6.54 10.80 -10.74
CA ALA A 267 -6.96 12.02 -10.07
C ALA A 267 -8.50 12.12 -9.92
N ALA A 268 -9.25 11.38 -10.73
CA ALA A 268 -10.71 11.32 -10.64
C ALA A 268 -11.20 10.55 -9.40
N PHE A 269 -10.34 9.73 -8.78
CA PHE A 269 -10.68 8.98 -7.57
C PHE A 269 -10.32 9.78 -6.31
N THR A 270 -11.34 10.33 -5.66
CA THR A 270 -11.21 11.18 -4.49
C THR A 270 -12.12 10.71 -3.36
N VAL A 271 -11.89 11.22 -2.16
CA VAL A 271 -12.78 11.07 -1.00
C VAL A 271 -14.26 11.37 -1.34
N ARG A 272 -14.53 12.27 -2.29
CA ARG A 272 -15.90 12.63 -2.69
C ARG A 272 -16.49 11.78 -3.81
N THR A 273 -15.67 11.18 -4.66
CA THR A 273 -16.13 10.51 -5.90
C THR A 273 -16.16 8.99 -5.77
N VAL A 274 -15.31 8.40 -4.93
CA VAL A 274 -15.22 6.95 -4.74
C VAL A 274 -16.51 6.33 -4.16
N PRO A 275 -17.24 6.95 -3.21
CA PRO A 275 -18.47 6.35 -2.67
C PRO A 275 -19.54 6.09 -3.74
N ASP A 276 -19.81 7.08 -4.59
CA ASP A 276 -20.80 6.95 -5.67
C ASP A 276 -20.37 5.90 -6.71
N ARG A 277 -19.07 5.86 -7.05
CA ARG A 277 -18.53 4.83 -7.92
C ARG A 277 -18.74 3.43 -7.33
N LEU A 278 -18.39 3.25 -6.06
CA LEU A 278 -18.53 1.96 -5.37
C LEU A 278 -19.99 1.50 -5.35
N ALA A 279 -20.94 2.40 -5.11
CA ALA A 279 -22.35 2.10 -5.17
C ALA A 279 -22.82 1.71 -6.59
N ALA A 280 -22.23 2.30 -7.63
CA ALA A 280 -22.61 2.06 -9.02
C ALA A 280 -22.08 0.74 -9.59
N ILE A 281 -20.83 0.37 -9.28
CA ILE A 281 -20.15 -0.77 -9.93
C ILE A 281 -19.80 -1.92 -8.98
N GLY A 282 -19.96 -1.73 -7.67
CA GLY A 282 -19.47 -2.67 -6.66
C GLY A 282 -17.96 -2.56 -6.41
N ASP A 283 -17.42 -3.53 -5.69
CA ASP A 283 -16.01 -3.59 -5.30
C ASP A 283 -15.20 -4.43 -6.32
N PRO A 284 -14.28 -3.82 -7.09
CA PRO A 284 -13.45 -4.55 -8.04
C PRO A 284 -12.51 -5.57 -7.41
N TRP A 285 -12.34 -5.58 -6.09
CA TRP A 285 -11.52 -6.52 -5.33
C TRP A 285 -12.34 -7.48 -4.46
N GLN A 286 -13.67 -7.57 -4.66
CA GLN A 286 -14.55 -8.40 -3.85
C GLN A 286 -14.04 -9.86 -3.71
N ASP A 287 -13.48 -10.42 -4.79
CA ASP A 287 -12.98 -11.80 -4.84
C ASP A 287 -11.44 -11.90 -4.78
N LEU A 288 -10.73 -10.84 -4.37
CA LEU A 288 -9.26 -10.79 -4.33
C LEU A 288 -8.65 -12.02 -3.64
N GLN A 289 -9.21 -12.43 -2.51
CA GLN A 289 -8.68 -13.53 -1.68
C GLN A 289 -9.31 -14.90 -1.98
N ALA A 290 -10.13 -15.01 -3.04
CA ALA A 290 -10.89 -16.23 -3.32
C ALA A 290 -10.04 -17.39 -3.87
N SER A 291 -8.89 -17.09 -4.47
CA SER A 291 -8.00 -18.11 -5.08
C SER A 291 -6.53 -17.76 -4.90
N PRO A 292 -5.97 -17.94 -3.68
CA PRO A 292 -4.55 -17.74 -3.44
C PRO A 292 -3.70 -18.67 -4.31
N GLY A 293 -2.70 -18.10 -4.97
CA GLY A 293 -1.72 -18.86 -5.73
C GLY A 293 -0.48 -19.20 -4.89
N ARG A 294 0.52 -19.81 -5.54
CA ARG A 294 1.81 -20.07 -4.92
C ARG A 294 2.93 -19.38 -5.69
N ILE A 295 4.01 -19.05 -4.98
CA ILE A 295 5.15 -18.32 -5.55
C ILE A 295 6.30 -19.22 -6.02
N ASP A 296 6.13 -20.55 -6.01
CA ASP A 296 7.19 -21.52 -6.32
C ASP A 296 7.85 -21.23 -7.68
N THR A 297 7.07 -20.96 -8.72
CA THR A 297 7.60 -20.63 -10.06
C THR A 297 8.43 -19.35 -10.06
N LEU A 298 8.05 -18.32 -9.29
CA LEU A 298 8.87 -17.12 -9.15
C LEU A 298 10.17 -17.39 -8.38
N LEU A 299 10.14 -18.30 -7.40
CA LEU A 299 11.34 -18.74 -6.67
C LEU A 299 12.28 -19.58 -7.56
N GLU A 300 11.74 -20.38 -8.49
CA GLU A 300 12.52 -21.06 -9.51
C GLU A 300 13.19 -20.05 -10.46
N TRP A 301 12.49 -18.98 -10.87
CA TRP A 301 13.07 -17.91 -11.68
C TRP A 301 14.13 -17.13 -10.93
N TRP A 302 13.93 -16.90 -9.62
CA TRP A 302 14.96 -16.33 -8.75
C TRP A 302 16.22 -17.20 -8.73
N GLN A 303 16.07 -18.51 -8.54
CA GLN A 303 17.18 -19.46 -8.55
C GLN A 303 17.92 -19.48 -9.91
N ARG A 304 17.18 -19.46 -11.02
CA ARG A 304 17.74 -19.30 -12.38
C ARG A 304 18.57 -18.02 -12.49
N ASP A 305 18.04 -16.91 -11.99
CA ASP A 305 18.73 -15.62 -12.04
C ASP A 305 20.01 -15.64 -11.18
N LEU A 306 20.00 -16.30 -10.01
CA LEU A 306 21.20 -16.51 -9.19
C LEU A 306 22.28 -17.32 -9.93
N GLU A 307 21.89 -18.41 -10.61
CA GLU A 307 22.80 -19.24 -11.42
C GLU A 307 23.38 -18.48 -12.61
N ALA A 308 22.64 -17.51 -13.15
CA ALA A 308 23.11 -16.58 -14.18
C ALA A 308 23.98 -15.43 -13.63
N GLY A 309 24.26 -15.41 -12.32
CA GLY A 309 25.08 -14.39 -11.66
C GLY A 309 24.34 -13.12 -11.25
N LEU A 310 23.01 -13.08 -11.37
CA LEU A 310 22.18 -11.97 -10.93
C LEU A 310 21.82 -12.16 -9.44
N GLY A 311 22.71 -11.69 -8.56
CA GLY A 311 22.60 -11.84 -7.10
C GLY A 311 21.49 -11.02 -6.44
N GLU A 312 21.61 -10.80 -5.14
CA GLU A 312 20.68 -9.97 -4.36
C GLU A 312 20.65 -8.51 -4.85
N LEU A 313 19.49 -7.87 -4.75
CA LEU A 313 19.35 -6.43 -4.97
C LEU A 313 19.47 -5.67 -3.63
N PRO A 314 19.97 -4.42 -3.63
CA PRO A 314 20.18 -3.67 -2.39
C PRO A 314 18.93 -3.55 -1.54
N PHE A 315 19.09 -3.67 -0.22
CA PHE A 315 18.05 -3.34 0.73
C PHE A 315 18.09 -1.85 1.08
N PRO A 316 16.99 -1.28 1.60
CA PRO A 316 17.01 0.05 2.17
C PRO A 316 18.05 0.17 3.30
N PRO A 317 18.67 1.35 3.51
CA PRO A 317 19.77 1.53 4.46
C PRO A 317 19.50 1.03 5.89
N GLU A 318 18.25 1.05 6.33
CA GLU A 318 17.78 0.65 7.67
C GLU A 318 17.69 -0.86 7.89
N PHE A 319 17.84 -1.69 6.86
CA PHE A 319 17.81 -3.15 6.97
C PHE A 319 19.20 -3.71 7.35
N PRO A 320 19.30 -4.88 7.99
CA PRO A 320 20.57 -5.61 8.11
C PRO A 320 21.18 -5.90 6.72
N LYS A 321 22.51 -5.98 6.62
CA LYS A 321 23.19 -6.35 5.36
C LYS A 321 23.01 -7.85 5.09
N MET A 322 22.58 -8.19 3.87
CA MET A 322 22.31 -9.59 3.49
C MET A 322 23.47 -10.23 2.71
N PRO A 323 23.63 -11.57 2.75
CA PRO A 323 24.59 -12.28 1.92
C PRO A 323 24.36 -12.02 0.44
N GLY A 324 25.42 -11.77 -0.32
CA GLY A 324 25.33 -11.50 -1.77
C GLY A 324 24.80 -10.10 -2.13
N GLU A 325 24.43 -9.27 -1.14
CA GLU A 325 23.98 -7.90 -1.38
C GLU A 325 25.16 -7.02 -1.88
N PRO A 326 24.99 -6.31 -3.02
CA PRO A 326 25.97 -5.34 -3.48
C PRO A 326 26.33 -4.31 -2.40
N PRO A 327 27.53 -3.69 -2.45
CA PRO A 327 27.87 -2.63 -1.54
C PRO A 327 26.81 -1.51 -1.56
N ARG A 328 26.21 -1.24 -0.39
CA ARG A 328 25.39 -0.05 -0.20
C ARG A 328 26.32 1.16 -0.29
N VAL A 329 26.25 1.91 -1.39
CA VAL A 329 26.84 3.23 -1.45
C VAL A 329 26.02 4.11 -0.50
N GLN A 330 26.67 4.85 0.42
CA GLN A 330 25.93 5.82 1.21
C GLN A 330 25.27 6.82 0.24
N PRO A 331 24.03 7.28 0.51
CA PRO A 331 23.42 8.33 -0.28
C PRO A 331 24.43 9.45 -0.42
N SER A 332 24.80 9.78 -1.66
CA SER A 332 25.71 10.89 -1.90
C SER A 332 25.10 12.10 -1.18
N ARG A 333 25.90 12.76 -0.33
CA ARG A 333 25.54 14.07 0.21
C ARG A 333 25.51 15.02 -0.99
N ALA A 334 24.42 15.01 -1.75
CA ALA A 334 24.16 16.04 -2.73
C ALA A 334 24.21 17.35 -1.95
N LYS A 335 25.20 18.19 -2.30
CA LYS A 335 25.34 19.52 -1.73
C LYS A 335 24.00 20.23 -1.93
N LYS A 336 23.47 20.79 -0.84
CA LYS A 336 22.50 21.86 -0.94
C LYS A 336 23.24 23.02 -1.59
N ASP A 337 23.03 23.22 -2.88
CA ASP A 337 23.27 24.52 -3.50
C ASP A 337 22.06 25.42 -3.23
#